data_AF-A0A916QQH8-F1
#
_entry.id   AF-A0A916QQH8-F1
#
_cell.length_a   1.000
_cell.length_b   1.000
_cell.length_c   1.000
_cell.angle_alpha   90.00
_cell.angle_beta   90.00
_cell.angle_gamma   90.00
#
_symmetry.space_group_name_H-M   'P 1'
#
loop_
_entity.id
_entity.type
_entity.pdbx_description
1 polymer ?
#
loop_
_entity_poly.entity_id
_entity_poly.type
_entity_poly.pdbx_seq_one_letter_code
_entity_poly.pdbx_strand_id
1 'polypeptide(L)' 'MIISDNGIAITQIVCQKIFDPFFTTKPVVSGTGLGLSISYQVIVEKHQGKLNCTSTPKQGT' A
#
# COMPACT_ATOMS: atom_id res chain seq x y z
N MET A 1 -0.19 -11.95 -10.00
CA MET A 1 0.05 -10.68 -10.72
C MET A 1 0.92 -9.81 -9.84
N ILE A 2 1.91 -9.11 -10.40
CA ILE A 2 2.79 -8.20 -9.67
C ILE A 2 2.64 -6.82 -10.31
N ILE A 3 2.49 -5.80 -9.50
CA ILE A 3 2.55 -4.39 -9.91
C ILE A 3 3.81 -3.85 -9.28
N SER A 4 4.66 -3.21 -10.09
CA SER A 4 5.91 -2.62 -9.61
C SER A 4 6.10 -1.19 -10.10
N ASP A 5 6.76 -0.39 -9.28
CA ASP A 5 7.15 0.99 -9.50
C ASP A 5 8.64 1.19 -9.19
N ASN A 6 9.21 2.23 -9.78
CA ASN A 6 10.60 2.64 -9.60
C ASN A 6 10.75 3.81 -8.61
N GLY A 7 9.77 4.00 -7.73
CA GLY A 7 9.74 5.04 -6.74
C GLY A 7 10.74 4.83 -5.61
N ILE A 8 10.76 5.78 -4.67
CA ILE A 8 11.53 5.62 -3.45
C ILE A 8 10.93 4.48 -2.63
N ALA A 9 11.75 3.50 -2.30
CA ALA A 9 11.34 2.39 -1.46
C ALA A 9 10.73 2.87 -0.14
N ILE A 10 9.76 2.13 0.37
CA ILE A 10 9.13 2.40 1.67
C ILE A 10 9.71 1.49 2.75
N THR A 11 9.72 1.94 4.00
CA THR A 11 10.20 1.13 5.12
C THR A 11 9.24 -0.02 5.42
N GLN A 12 9.72 -1.08 6.06
CA GLN A 12 8.88 -2.21 6.47
C GLN A 12 7.69 -1.80 7.36
N ILE A 13 7.89 -0.78 8.21
CA ILE A 13 6.82 -0.24 9.07
C ILE A 13 5.73 0.40 8.22
N VAL A 14 6.10 1.09 7.13
CA VAL A 14 5.12 1.66 6.20
C VAL A 14 4.38 0.53 5.48
N CYS A 15 5.07 -0.49 4.94
CA CYS A 15 4.44 -1.66 4.30
C CYS A 15 3.35 -2.32 5.16
N GLN A 16 3.56 -2.40 6.48
CA GLN A 16 2.58 -2.98 7.41
C GLN A 16 1.32 -2.13 7.59
N LYS A 17 1.43 -0.80 7.41
CA LYS A 17 0.36 0.17 7.63
C LYS A 17 -0.33 0.65 6.36
N ILE A 18 0.21 0.37 5.17
CA ILE A 18 -0.31 0.97 3.92
C ILE A 18 -1.76 0.59 3.60
N PHE A 19 -2.26 -0.50 4.19
CA PHE A 19 -3.63 -0.96 4.02
C PHE A 19 -4.58 -0.40 5.10
N ASP A 20 -4.05 0.30 6.10
CA ASP A 20 -4.85 0.93 7.13
C ASP A 20 -5.67 2.09 6.53
N PRO A 21 -6.97 2.20 6.84
CA PRO A 21 -7.78 3.33 6.40
C PRO A 21 -7.15 4.67 6.81
N PHE A 22 -7.13 5.62 5.87
CA PHE A 22 -6.60 6.97 6.05
C PHE A 22 -5.09 7.06 6.26
N PHE A 23 -4.34 5.95 6.22
CA PHE A 23 -2.89 6.00 6.28
C PHE A 23 -2.32 6.63 5.02
N THR A 24 -1.45 7.63 5.20
CA THR A 24 -0.75 8.30 4.11
C THR A 24 0.57 8.89 4.60
N THR A 25 1.60 8.82 3.76
CA THR A 25 2.86 9.57 3.94
C THR A 25 2.83 10.92 3.25
N LYS A 26 1.80 11.18 2.45
CA LYS A 26 1.62 12.46 1.75
C LYS A 26 1.09 13.54 2.71
N PRO A 27 1.43 14.81 2.49
CA PRO A 27 0.83 15.92 3.23
C PRO A 27 -0.70 15.91 3.12
N VAL A 28 -1.38 16.50 4.11
CA VAL A 28 -2.85 16.49 4.28
C VAL A 28 -3.63 16.90 3.01
N VAL A 29 -3.07 17.79 2.20
CA VAL A 29 -3.71 18.31 0.98
C VAL A 29 -3.60 17.37 -0.24
N SER A 30 -2.84 16.27 -0.14
CA SER A 30 -2.40 15.47 -1.31
C SER A 30 -2.94 14.04 -1.35
N GLY A 31 -3.82 13.64 -0.44
CA GLY A 31 -4.53 12.36 -0.54
C GLY A 31 -5.28 11.95 0.73
N THR A 32 -6.37 11.21 0.54
CA THR A 32 -7.23 10.72 1.64
C THR A 32 -6.73 9.45 2.31
N GLY A 33 -5.78 8.74 1.71
CA GLY A 33 -5.27 7.46 2.24
C GLY A 33 -6.26 6.29 2.17
N LEU A 34 -7.25 6.34 1.27
CA LEU A 34 -8.32 5.33 1.19
C LEU A 34 -8.15 4.29 0.08
N GLY A 35 -7.30 4.54 -0.92
CA GLY A 35 -7.21 3.67 -2.11
C GLY A 35 -6.81 2.24 -1.75
N LEU A 36 -5.70 2.07 -1.02
CA LEU A 36 -5.16 0.77 -0.66
C LEU A 36 -6.04 0.02 0.35
N SER A 37 -6.67 0.73 1.30
CA SER A 37 -7.59 0.10 2.25
C SER A 37 -8.82 -0.46 1.54
N ILE A 38 -9.38 0.26 0.56
CA ILE A 38 -10.50 -0.24 -0.26
C ILE A 38 -10.06 -1.45 -1.09
N SER A 39 -8.87 -1.41 -1.71
CA SER A 39 -8.35 -2.57 -2.45
C SER A 39 -8.19 -3.80 -1.56
N TYR A 40 -7.71 -3.62 -0.32
CA TYR A 40 -7.58 -4.71 0.64
C TYR A 40 -8.94 -5.31 1.00
N GLN A 41 -9.93 -4.49 1.33
CA GLN A 41 -11.31 -4.94 1.63
C GLN A 41 -11.91 -5.70 0.44
N VAL A 42 -11.76 -5.18 -0.78
CA VAL A 42 -12.30 -5.85 -1.96
C VAL A 42 -11.59 -7.17 -2.21
N ILE A 43 -10.26 -7.19 -2.25
CA ILE A 43 -9.50 -8.38 -2.67
C ILE A 43 -9.47 -9.43 -1.57
N VAL A 44 -9.11 -9.05 -0.35
CA VAL A 44 -8.87 -9.96 0.77
C VAL A 44 -10.16 -10.30 1.48
N GLU A 45 -10.93 -9.30 1.92
CA GLU A 45 -12.11 -9.57 2.75
C GLU A 45 -13.29 -10.10 1.91
N LYS A 46 -13.61 -9.45 0.78
CA LYS A 46 -14.77 -9.81 -0.03
C LYS A 46 -14.52 -11.03 -0.93
N HIS A 47 -13.35 -11.10 -1.58
CA HIS A 47 -13.06 -12.16 -2.55
C HIS A 47 -12.10 -13.25 -2.02
N GLN A 48 -11.68 -13.17 -0.75
CA GLN A 48 -10.79 -14.15 -0.12
C GLN A 48 -9.46 -14.34 -0.89
N GLY A 49 -9.03 -13.28 -1.58
CA GLY A 49 -7.76 -13.20 -2.29
C GLY A 49 -6.60 -12.86 -1.36
N LYS A 50 -5.45 -12.56 -1.95
CA LYS A 50 -4.24 -12.14 -1.24
C LYS A 50 -3.71 -10.85 -1.83
N LEU A 51 -3.38 -9.90 -0.98
CA LEU A 51 -2.73 -8.64 -1.35
C LEU A 51 -1.57 -8.40 -0.40
N ASN A 52 -0.35 -8.37 -0.94
CA ASN A 52 0.89 -8.19 -0.18
C ASN A 52 1.69 -7.06 -0.80
N CYS A 53 2.45 -6.35 0.02
CA CYS A 53 3.41 -5.33 -0.41
C CYS A 53 4.80 -5.69 0.11
N THR A 54 5.77 -5.65 -0.80
CA THR A 54 7.18 -5.83 -0.50
C THR A 54 7.94 -4.67 -1.10
N SER A 55 8.68 -3.93 -0.29
CA SER A 55 9.53 -2.84 -0.79
C SER A 55 10.95 -3.08 -0.32
N THR A 56 11.91 -2.99 -1.25
CA THR A 56 13.33 -3.16 -0.93
C THR A 56 14.04 -1.81 -1.11
N PRO A 57 14.79 -1.33 -0.10
CA PRO A 57 15.53 -0.07 -0.22
C PRO A 57 16.36 -0.01 -1.51
N LYS A 58 16.13 1.05 -2.32
CA LYS A 58 16.75 1.31 -3.64
C LYS A 58 16.32 0.41 -4.81
N GLN A 59 15.27 -0.41 -4.67
CA GLN A 59 14.74 -1.24 -5.77
C GLN A 59 13.27 -0.96 -6.12
N GLY A 60 12.58 -0.10 -5.37
CA GLY A 60 11.17 0.20 -5.60
C GLY A 60 10.23 -0.80 -4.90
N THR A 61 8.96 -0.81 -5.32
CA THR A 61 7.91 -1.75 -4.86
C THR A 61 7.36 -2.48 -6.07
#